data_AF-A0A2N2DFS1-F1
#
_entry.id   AF-A0A2N2DFS1-F1
#
_cell.length_a   1.000
_cell.length_b   1.000
_cell.length_c   1.000
_cell.angle_alpha   90.00
_cell.angle_beta   90.00
_cell.angle_gamma   90.00
#
_symmetry.space_group_name_H-M   'P 1'
#
loop_
_entity.id
_entity.type
_entity.pdbx_description
1 polymer ?
#
loop_
_entity_poly.entity_id
_entity_poly.type
_entity_poly.pdbx_seq_one_letter_code
_entity_poly.pdbx_strand_id
1 'polypeptide(L)'
;MTKGTILSGMRPTGRLHIGHLSVLENWARLQDEYKCYFMVADLHSLTTKFDDTGDLPEDTRQMVLDFLSVGIDPVKSAVFVQSSVREHAELHLYFSMNIPLSWLERCPTYKDQLVQFEKQGKDITTYGFLGYPLLQAADILIYLGDTVPVGEDQLPHIELTREIARRFNFLYKTDLFPEPQALLGRFPMVPGVDGRKMSKSYGNDIAISASSDEVRKMVNAMVTDPARIHKDDPGHPDVCIVHKYQEIYNNPLLDYVQKACRGAERGCVACKQEIYEVVEEMLNPIRQRRAHFETNSYDALRGYLLQLKEADAAGETGETVERNADPVIGKFKQFTGTRREKNYLREIGQDIIDDYLQGTISMRDVLDILDARMDLVNLILLKGRDRAKVRAAETTAKVREVMNLRY
;
A
#
# COMPACT_ATOMS: atom_id res chain seq x y z
N MET A 1 15.46 -13.48 -13.88
CA MET A 1 14.64 -14.16 -12.86
C MET A 1 14.52 -13.22 -11.68
N THR A 2 13.33 -13.04 -11.13
CA THR A 2 13.10 -12.25 -9.91
C THR A 2 13.68 -12.98 -8.69
N LYS A 3 14.12 -12.22 -7.68
CA LYS A 3 14.75 -12.78 -6.46
C LYS A 3 13.76 -13.41 -5.48
N GLY A 4 12.48 -13.02 -5.56
CA GLY A 4 11.42 -13.45 -4.66
C GLY A 4 10.19 -12.56 -4.82
N THR A 5 9.24 -12.70 -3.90
CA THR A 5 8.01 -11.91 -3.86
C THR A 5 7.98 -11.01 -2.63
N ILE A 6 7.73 -9.73 -2.86
CA ILE A 6 7.64 -8.70 -1.84
C ILE A 6 6.22 -8.17 -1.77
N LEU A 7 5.68 -8.08 -0.55
CA LEU A 7 4.61 -7.14 -0.23
C LEU A 7 5.14 -6.08 0.73
N SER A 8 4.83 -4.82 0.45
CA SER A 8 4.99 -3.71 1.38
C SER A 8 3.83 -2.73 1.24
N GLY A 9 3.63 -1.87 2.24
CA GLY A 9 2.52 -0.95 2.22
C GLY A 9 2.59 0.09 3.32
N MET A 10 1.80 1.15 3.17
CA MET A 10 1.66 2.20 4.17
C MET A 10 0.18 2.45 4.46
N ARG A 11 -0.13 2.83 5.70
CA ARG A 11 -1.47 3.30 6.07
C ARG A 11 -1.71 4.69 5.47
N PRO A 12 -2.86 4.94 4.82
CA PRO A 12 -3.18 6.26 4.31
C PRO A 12 -3.35 7.23 5.49
N THR A 13 -2.48 8.23 5.55
CA THR A 13 -2.47 9.29 6.58
C THR A 13 -2.32 10.69 5.97
N GLY A 14 -2.55 10.81 4.66
CA GLY A 14 -2.37 12.02 3.85
C GLY A 14 -1.01 12.09 3.16
N ARG A 15 -0.65 13.28 2.64
CA ARG A 15 0.61 13.56 1.92
C ARG A 15 1.84 12.99 2.64
N LEU A 16 2.63 12.12 2.03
CA LEU A 16 3.86 11.63 2.65
C LEU A 16 4.88 12.75 2.79
N HIS A 17 5.74 12.65 3.79
CA HIS A 17 6.83 13.60 4.06
C HIS A 17 8.22 13.01 3.75
N ILE A 18 9.25 13.85 3.66
CA ILE A 18 10.61 13.46 3.25
C ILE A 18 11.20 12.31 4.08
N GLY A 19 10.80 12.14 5.34
CA GLY A 19 11.17 10.96 6.14
C GLY A 19 10.72 9.61 5.57
N HIS A 20 9.76 9.56 4.64
CA HIS A 20 9.33 8.35 3.93
C HIS A 20 10.08 8.13 2.62
N LEU A 21 10.81 9.14 2.12
CA LEU A 21 11.40 9.10 0.78
C LEU A 21 12.39 7.94 0.63
N SER A 22 13.23 7.71 1.65
CA SER A 22 14.19 6.61 1.67
C SER A 22 13.53 5.22 1.54
N VAL A 23 12.34 5.04 2.12
CA VAL A 23 11.55 3.81 1.99
C VAL A 23 10.99 3.67 0.56
N LEU A 24 10.43 4.75 0.02
CA LEU A 24 9.86 4.76 -1.33
C LEU A 24 10.91 4.60 -2.43
N GLU A 25 12.08 5.21 -2.27
CA GLU A 25 13.24 5.03 -3.16
C GLU A 25 13.74 3.59 -3.13
N ASN A 26 13.77 2.98 -1.95
CA ASN A 26 14.11 1.56 -1.83
C ASN A 26 13.05 0.67 -2.50
N TRP A 27 11.75 0.98 -2.38
CA TRP A 27 10.69 0.28 -3.12
C TRP A 27 10.86 0.44 -4.64
N ALA A 28 11.15 1.66 -5.10
CA ALA A 28 11.39 1.97 -6.50
C ALA A 28 12.64 1.26 -7.07
N ARG A 29 13.61 0.89 -6.23
CA ARG A 29 14.72 0.01 -6.61
C ARG A 29 14.30 -1.47 -6.61
N LEU A 30 13.56 -1.92 -5.59
CA LEU A 30 13.20 -3.33 -5.42
C LEU A 30 12.31 -3.87 -6.54
N GLN A 31 11.46 -3.04 -7.15
CA GLN A 31 10.63 -3.43 -8.31
C GLN A 31 11.43 -3.94 -9.53
N ASP A 32 12.73 -3.61 -9.65
CA ASP A 32 13.57 -4.14 -10.73
C ASP A 32 14.18 -5.51 -10.38
N GLU A 33 14.14 -5.91 -9.11
CA GLU A 33 14.80 -7.12 -8.59
C GLU A 33 13.81 -8.19 -8.11
N TYR A 34 12.60 -7.80 -7.69
CA TYR A 34 11.58 -8.65 -7.06
C TYR A 34 10.22 -8.50 -7.74
N LYS A 35 9.34 -9.49 -7.56
CA LYS A 35 7.91 -9.31 -7.85
C LYS A 35 7.30 -8.52 -6.69
N CYS A 36 6.93 -7.27 -6.95
CA CYS A 36 6.55 -6.33 -5.88
C CYS A 36 5.05 -6.01 -5.88
N TYR A 37 4.49 -6.05 -4.69
CA TYR A 37 3.13 -5.64 -4.35
C TYR A 37 3.20 -4.48 -3.35
N PHE A 38 2.75 -3.30 -3.75
CA PHE A 38 2.74 -2.09 -2.93
C PHE A 38 1.30 -1.66 -2.65
N MET A 39 0.91 -1.67 -1.37
CA MET A 39 -0.47 -1.39 -1.00
C MET A 39 -0.66 -0.09 -0.20
N VAL A 40 -1.80 0.54 -0.46
CA VAL A 40 -2.43 1.49 0.46
C VAL A 40 -3.26 0.70 1.46
N ALA A 41 -2.79 0.61 2.70
CA ALA A 41 -3.33 -0.22 3.77
C ALA A 41 -4.51 0.48 4.49
N ASP A 42 -5.63 0.67 3.79
CA ASP A 42 -6.78 1.42 4.29
C ASP A 42 -7.57 0.68 5.39
N LEU A 43 -7.69 -0.66 5.35
CA LEU A 43 -8.30 -1.41 6.45
C LEU A 43 -7.46 -1.30 7.74
N HIS A 44 -6.13 -1.27 7.63
CA HIS A 44 -5.26 -1.02 8.78
C HIS A 44 -5.46 0.37 9.40
N SER A 45 -5.85 1.37 8.63
CA SER A 45 -6.18 2.70 9.20
C SER A 45 -7.38 2.63 10.13
N LEU A 46 -8.37 1.79 9.84
CA LEU A 46 -9.58 1.61 10.66
C LEU A 46 -9.26 1.06 12.07
N THR A 47 -8.12 0.41 12.27
CA THR A 47 -7.73 -0.10 13.60
C THR A 47 -7.48 1.02 14.63
N THR A 48 -7.24 2.26 14.17
CA THR A 48 -6.96 3.42 15.03
C THR A 48 -7.76 4.69 14.69
N LYS A 49 -8.48 4.68 13.55
CA LYS A 49 -9.30 5.78 13.03
C LYS A 49 -10.70 5.30 12.59
N PHE A 50 -11.29 4.33 13.28
CA PHE A 50 -12.63 3.81 12.93
C PHE A 50 -13.74 4.85 13.12
N ASP A 51 -13.51 5.84 13.99
CA ASP A 51 -14.43 6.90 14.37
C ASP A 51 -14.38 8.12 13.43
N ASP A 52 -13.33 8.26 12.63
CA ASP A 52 -13.15 9.34 11.67
C ASP A 52 -12.47 8.84 10.39
N THR A 53 -13.31 8.57 9.38
CA THR A 53 -12.92 7.98 8.10
C THR A 53 -13.08 8.94 6.91
N GLY A 54 -13.53 10.17 7.16
CA GLY A 54 -13.89 11.13 6.11
C GLY A 54 -12.73 11.46 5.16
N ASP A 55 -11.51 11.52 5.71
CA ASP A 55 -10.30 11.84 4.95
C ASP A 55 -9.70 10.63 4.21
N LEU A 56 -10.11 9.39 4.51
CA LEU A 56 -9.47 8.18 3.94
C LEU A 56 -9.45 8.14 2.41
N PRO A 57 -10.51 8.53 1.67
CA PRO A 57 -10.47 8.54 0.21
C PRO A 57 -9.41 9.49 -0.34
N GLU A 58 -9.30 10.69 0.24
CA GLU A 58 -8.33 11.69 -0.19
C GLU A 58 -6.92 11.31 0.25
N ASP A 59 -6.73 10.83 1.49
CA ASP A 59 -5.45 10.32 1.98
C ASP A 59 -4.92 9.16 1.12
N THR A 60 -5.82 8.27 0.68
CA THR A 60 -5.50 7.17 -0.24
C THR A 60 -5.02 7.71 -1.57
N ARG A 61 -5.76 8.66 -2.17
CA ARG A 61 -5.39 9.29 -3.43
C ARG A 61 -4.02 9.98 -3.34
N GLN A 62 -3.81 10.77 -2.28
CA GLN A 62 -2.57 11.51 -2.05
C GLN A 62 -1.37 10.57 -1.96
N MET A 63 -1.52 9.46 -1.25
CA MET A 63 -0.46 8.49 -1.05
C MET A 63 -0.13 7.69 -2.31
N VAL A 64 -1.13 7.32 -3.12
CA VAL A 64 -0.86 6.72 -4.45
C VAL A 64 -0.06 7.68 -5.31
N LEU A 65 -0.45 8.96 -5.36
CA LEU A 65 0.30 9.97 -6.11
C LEU A 65 1.73 10.11 -5.60
N ASP A 66 1.95 10.05 -4.29
CA ASP A 66 3.29 10.07 -3.72
C ASP A 66 4.12 8.84 -4.17
N PHE A 67 3.54 7.63 -4.11
CA PHE A 67 4.19 6.40 -4.58
C PHE A 67 4.65 6.53 -6.04
N LEU A 68 3.74 6.91 -6.93
CA LEU A 68 4.01 7.06 -8.37
C LEU A 68 5.04 8.17 -8.64
N SER A 69 4.94 9.29 -7.90
CA SER A 69 5.84 10.43 -8.08
C SER A 69 7.28 10.18 -7.68
N VAL A 70 7.54 9.23 -6.76
CA VAL A 70 8.90 8.83 -6.38
C VAL A 70 9.51 7.85 -7.39
N GLY A 71 8.68 7.16 -8.17
CA GLY A 71 9.11 6.27 -9.26
C GLY A 71 8.68 4.83 -9.11
N ILE A 72 7.69 4.53 -8.25
CA ILE A 72 7.03 3.23 -8.26
C ILE A 72 6.22 3.14 -9.56
N ASP A 73 6.56 2.15 -10.38
CA ASP A 73 6.01 2.00 -11.72
C ASP A 73 4.90 0.92 -11.69
N PRO A 74 3.64 1.28 -11.96
CA PRO A 74 2.52 0.33 -11.94
C PRO A 74 2.62 -0.72 -13.05
N VAL A 75 3.49 -0.55 -14.05
CA VAL A 75 3.78 -1.58 -15.06
C VAL A 75 4.74 -2.64 -14.51
N LYS A 76 5.63 -2.27 -13.58
CA LYS A 76 6.61 -3.19 -12.97
C LYS A 76 6.12 -3.83 -11.68
N SER A 77 5.24 -3.16 -10.95
CA SER A 77 4.76 -3.56 -9.63
C SER A 77 3.26 -3.36 -9.49
N ALA A 78 2.62 -4.25 -8.72
CA ALA A 78 1.21 -4.09 -8.39
C ALA A 78 1.03 -3.01 -7.33
N VAL A 79 0.35 -1.90 -7.69
CA VAL A 79 -0.04 -0.86 -6.75
C VAL A 79 -1.56 -0.91 -6.54
N PHE A 80 -2.02 -1.06 -5.31
CA PHE A 80 -3.46 -1.25 -5.04
C PHE A 80 -3.88 -0.74 -3.65
N VAL A 81 -5.19 -0.67 -3.44
CA VAL A 81 -5.80 -0.35 -2.14
C VAL A 81 -6.22 -1.65 -1.45
N GLN A 82 -5.87 -1.84 -0.18
CA GLN A 82 -6.08 -3.09 0.55
C GLN A 82 -7.55 -3.54 0.52
N SER A 83 -8.50 -2.66 0.83
CA SER A 83 -9.94 -2.98 0.80
C SER A 83 -10.49 -3.38 -0.58
N SER A 84 -9.75 -3.07 -1.66
CA SER A 84 -10.15 -3.45 -3.02
C SER A 84 -9.94 -4.94 -3.29
N VAL A 85 -9.13 -5.63 -2.48
CA VAL A 85 -8.87 -7.08 -2.52
C VAL A 85 -9.51 -7.69 -1.27
N ARG A 86 -10.69 -8.29 -1.44
CA ARG A 86 -11.52 -8.76 -0.31
C ARG A 86 -10.92 -9.99 0.37
N GLU A 87 -10.08 -10.70 -0.35
CA GLU A 87 -9.40 -11.92 0.04
C GLU A 87 -8.45 -11.67 1.23
N HIS A 88 -7.95 -10.44 1.42
CA HIS A 88 -7.24 -10.04 2.65
C HIS A 88 -8.09 -10.25 3.90
N ALA A 89 -9.34 -9.78 3.87
CA ALA A 89 -10.27 -9.93 4.98
C ALA A 89 -10.72 -11.39 5.15
N GLU A 90 -10.88 -12.12 4.03
CA GLU A 90 -11.22 -13.54 4.06
C GLU A 90 -10.10 -14.40 4.68
N LEU A 91 -8.84 -14.19 4.27
CA LEU A 91 -7.70 -14.90 4.83
C LEU A 91 -7.46 -14.53 6.30
N HIS A 92 -7.61 -13.25 6.65
CA HIS A 92 -7.57 -12.80 8.04
C HIS A 92 -8.59 -13.56 8.91
N LEU A 93 -9.83 -13.72 8.43
CA LEU A 93 -10.86 -14.49 9.13
C LEU A 93 -10.46 -15.95 9.31
N TYR A 94 -9.83 -16.59 8.30
CA TYR A 94 -9.37 -17.97 8.45
C TYR A 94 -8.24 -18.09 9.48
N PHE A 95 -7.28 -17.17 9.47
CA PHE A 95 -6.24 -17.14 10.50
C PHE A 95 -6.83 -16.91 11.89
N SER A 96 -7.84 -16.05 12.03
CA SER A 96 -8.42 -15.73 13.34
C SER A 96 -9.06 -16.94 14.04
N MET A 97 -9.43 -17.98 13.28
CA MET A 97 -10.02 -19.21 13.84
C MET A 97 -9.02 -20.11 14.56
N ASN A 98 -7.71 -19.97 14.31
CA ASN A 98 -6.71 -20.91 14.81
C ASN A 98 -5.50 -20.27 15.49
N ILE A 99 -5.35 -18.95 15.45
CA ILE A 99 -4.27 -18.22 16.11
C ILE A 99 -4.65 -17.86 17.56
N PRO A 100 -3.86 -18.28 18.58
CA PRO A 100 -4.13 -17.95 19.97
C PRO A 100 -4.03 -16.44 20.25
N LEU A 101 -4.96 -15.90 21.05
CA LEU A 101 -4.93 -14.50 21.49
C LEU A 101 -3.60 -14.12 22.17
N SER A 102 -3.02 -15.05 22.94
CA SER A 102 -1.76 -14.82 23.66
C SER A 102 -0.57 -14.53 22.75
N TRP A 103 -0.62 -14.91 21.47
CA TRP A 103 0.41 -14.54 20.50
C TRP A 103 0.32 -13.06 20.13
N LEU A 104 -0.90 -12.57 19.95
CA LEU A 104 -1.19 -11.17 19.62
C LEU A 104 -0.88 -10.24 20.81
N GLU A 105 -1.31 -10.63 22.02
CA GLU A 105 -1.08 -9.86 23.26
C GLU A 105 0.40 -9.71 23.64
N ARG A 106 1.28 -10.57 23.10
CA ARG A 106 2.72 -10.56 23.34
C ARG A 106 3.50 -9.73 22.32
N CYS A 107 2.86 -9.23 21.27
CA CYS A 107 3.52 -8.33 20.32
C CYS A 107 3.96 -7.05 21.06
N PRO A 108 5.26 -6.72 21.11
CA PRO A 108 5.75 -5.57 21.91
C PRO A 108 5.10 -4.25 21.50
N THR A 109 4.95 -4.04 20.20
CA THR A 109 4.37 -2.82 19.61
C THR A 109 2.92 -2.59 20.01
N TYR A 110 2.15 -3.65 20.29
CA TYR A 110 0.75 -3.52 20.70
C TYR A 110 0.61 -2.79 22.03
N LYS A 111 1.41 -3.18 23.04
CA LYS A 111 1.36 -2.57 24.38
C LYS A 111 1.84 -1.12 24.35
N ASP A 112 2.93 -0.87 23.63
CA ASP A 112 3.49 0.49 23.52
C ASP A 112 2.52 1.45 22.82
N GLN A 113 1.85 0.98 21.76
CA GLN A 113 0.86 1.78 21.05
C GLN A 113 -0.40 2.05 21.89
N LEU A 114 -0.91 1.07 22.64
CA LEU A 114 -2.04 1.30 23.56
C LEU A 114 -1.75 2.45 24.52
N VAL A 115 -0.60 2.41 25.19
CA VAL A 115 -0.17 3.48 26.13
C VAL A 115 -0.02 4.82 25.40
N GLN A 116 0.47 4.82 24.16
CA GLN A 116 0.64 6.04 23.38
C GLN A 116 -0.69 6.68 22.95
N PHE A 117 -1.67 5.86 22.55
CA PHE A 117 -2.98 6.34 22.11
C PHE A 117 -3.89 6.71 23.28
N GLU A 118 -3.79 6.01 24.41
CA GLU A 118 -4.45 6.37 25.66
C GLU A 118 -4.04 7.78 26.12
N LYS A 119 -2.73 8.11 26.02
CA LYS A 119 -2.23 9.47 26.28
C LYS A 119 -2.80 10.54 25.34
N GLN A 120 -3.32 10.14 24.17
CA GLN A 120 -3.99 11.03 23.22
C GLN A 120 -5.51 11.06 23.41
N GLY A 121 -6.03 10.39 24.46
CA GLY A 121 -7.46 10.30 24.73
C GLY A 121 -8.21 9.37 23.79
N LYS A 122 -7.51 8.48 23.07
CA LYS A 122 -8.11 7.49 22.17
C LYS A 122 -8.16 6.12 22.83
N ASP A 123 -9.36 5.56 22.96
CA ASP A 123 -9.52 4.14 23.32
C ASP A 123 -9.54 3.29 22.06
N ILE A 124 -8.43 2.60 21.82
CA ILE A 124 -8.27 1.67 20.69
C ILE A 124 -8.21 0.22 21.17
N THR A 125 -8.71 -0.07 22.37
CA THR A 125 -8.77 -1.42 22.96
C THR A 125 -9.85 -2.26 22.27
N THR A 126 -9.65 -2.51 20.99
CA THR A 126 -10.60 -3.17 20.10
C THR A 126 -10.01 -4.48 19.58
N TYR A 127 -10.88 -5.42 19.21
CA TYR A 127 -10.46 -6.63 18.52
C TYR A 127 -9.70 -6.31 17.23
N GLY A 128 -10.13 -5.29 16.48
CA GLY A 128 -9.46 -4.87 15.25
C GLY A 128 -8.03 -4.41 15.48
N PHE A 129 -7.77 -3.67 16.56
CA PHE A 129 -6.42 -3.26 16.93
C PHE A 129 -5.59 -4.44 17.46
N LEU A 130 -6.13 -5.30 18.32
CA LEU A 130 -5.43 -6.52 18.74
C LEU A 130 -5.08 -7.44 17.56
N GLY A 131 -5.99 -7.51 16.57
CA GLY A 131 -5.88 -8.35 15.38
C GLY A 131 -5.07 -7.75 14.22
N TYR A 132 -4.58 -6.51 14.30
CA TYR A 132 -3.86 -5.90 13.16
C TYR A 132 -2.61 -6.70 12.74
N PRO A 133 -1.79 -7.28 13.65
CA PRO A 133 -0.64 -8.07 13.24
C PRO A 133 -1.04 -9.34 12.46
N LEU A 134 -2.22 -9.89 12.76
CA LEU A 134 -2.80 -11.01 12.05
C LEU A 134 -3.29 -10.60 10.65
N LEU A 135 -3.89 -9.41 10.53
CA LEU A 135 -4.26 -8.84 9.23
C LEU A 135 -3.01 -8.60 8.37
N GLN A 136 -1.93 -8.05 8.96
CA GLN A 136 -0.65 -7.88 8.28
C GLN A 136 -0.07 -9.21 7.78
N ALA A 137 -0.18 -10.28 8.56
CA ALA A 137 0.22 -11.61 8.12
C ALA A 137 -0.62 -12.12 6.94
N ALA A 138 -1.94 -11.89 6.95
CA ALA A 138 -2.82 -12.19 5.81
C ALA A 138 -2.40 -11.38 4.57
N ASP A 139 -2.07 -10.11 4.75
CA ASP A 139 -1.63 -9.25 3.65
C ASP A 139 -0.36 -9.78 2.98
N ILE A 140 0.62 -10.25 3.75
CA ILE A 140 1.88 -10.79 3.20
C ILE A 140 1.66 -12.15 2.54
N LEU A 141 0.95 -13.06 3.24
CA LEU A 141 0.88 -14.47 2.85
C LEU A 141 -0.05 -14.74 1.67
N ILE A 142 -1.06 -13.89 1.43
CA ILE A 142 -1.95 -14.06 0.28
C ILE A 142 -1.21 -13.98 -1.07
N TYR A 143 -0.12 -13.19 -1.13
CA TYR A 143 0.74 -13.09 -2.31
C TYR A 143 1.95 -14.02 -2.27
N LEU A 144 1.99 -14.94 -1.30
CA LEU A 144 3.16 -15.79 -1.06
C LEU A 144 4.44 -14.96 -0.88
N GLY A 145 4.34 -13.84 -0.14
CA GLY A 145 5.48 -12.99 0.15
C GLY A 145 6.56 -13.74 0.94
N ASP A 146 7.72 -13.93 0.33
CA ASP A 146 8.87 -14.59 0.94
C ASP A 146 9.88 -13.59 1.52
N THR A 147 9.74 -12.31 1.16
CA THR A 147 10.65 -11.23 1.53
C THR A 147 9.83 -10.00 1.87
N VAL A 148 10.13 -9.31 2.98
CA VAL A 148 9.40 -8.10 3.39
C VAL A 148 10.38 -7.00 3.76
N PRO A 149 10.44 -5.88 3.00
CA PRO A 149 11.29 -4.75 3.34
C PRO A 149 10.72 -4.02 4.55
N VAL A 150 11.46 -4.02 5.66
CA VAL A 150 10.99 -3.47 6.93
C VAL A 150 12.12 -2.82 7.74
N GLY A 151 11.74 -1.97 8.69
CA GLY A 151 12.60 -1.52 9.77
C GLY A 151 12.71 -2.56 10.90
N GLU A 152 13.66 -2.36 11.81
CA GLU A 152 13.89 -3.25 12.95
C GLU A 152 12.67 -3.34 13.88
N ASP A 153 11.86 -2.28 13.95
CA ASP A 153 10.65 -2.21 14.77
C ASP A 153 9.53 -3.16 14.32
N GLN A 154 9.57 -3.64 13.07
CA GLN A 154 8.58 -4.55 12.49
C GLN A 154 9.01 -6.03 12.56
N LEU A 155 10.23 -6.33 13.02
CA LEU A 155 10.72 -7.71 13.15
C LEU A 155 9.78 -8.63 13.96
N PRO A 156 9.14 -8.17 15.06
CA PRO A 156 8.17 -8.98 15.78
C PRO A 156 6.97 -9.41 14.92
N HIS A 157 6.48 -8.55 14.03
CA HIS A 157 5.36 -8.87 13.13
C HIS A 157 5.76 -9.86 12.06
N ILE A 158 6.99 -9.75 11.55
CA ILE A 158 7.51 -10.72 10.57
C ILE A 158 7.69 -12.10 11.22
N GLU A 159 8.18 -12.18 12.46
CA GLU A 159 8.22 -13.46 13.20
C GLU A 159 6.81 -14.02 13.43
N LEU A 160 5.86 -13.19 13.87
CA LEU A 160 4.47 -13.65 14.00
C LEU A 160 3.92 -14.19 12.67
N THR A 161 4.23 -13.53 11.55
CA THR A 161 3.81 -14.00 10.22
C THR A 161 4.41 -15.36 9.88
N ARG A 162 5.70 -15.59 10.21
CA ARG A 162 6.35 -16.91 10.04
C ARG A 162 5.70 -17.99 10.90
N GLU A 163 5.39 -17.69 12.17
CA GLU A 163 4.68 -18.62 13.06
C GLU A 163 3.28 -18.97 12.53
N ILE A 164 2.55 -17.99 11.98
CA ILE A 164 1.24 -18.20 11.37
C ILE A 164 1.36 -19.12 10.14
N ALA A 165 2.33 -18.85 9.26
CA ALA A 165 2.60 -19.68 8.08
C ALA A 165 2.91 -21.14 8.47
N ARG A 166 3.86 -21.35 9.41
CA ARG A 166 4.21 -22.68 9.95
C ARG A 166 2.98 -23.40 10.50
N ARG A 167 2.20 -22.70 11.33
CA ARG A 167 1.03 -23.27 11.98
C ARG A 167 -0.05 -23.67 10.98
N PHE A 168 -0.32 -22.83 9.99
CA PHE A 168 -1.28 -23.13 8.92
C PHE A 168 -0.84 -24.38 8.15
N ASN A 169 0.40 -24.38 7.67
CA ASN A 169 1.00 -25.49 6.92
C ASN A 169 0.94 -26.81 7.73
N PHE A 170 1.24 -26.75 9.02
CA PHE A 170 1.15 -27.91 9.92
C PHE A 170 -0.29 -28.41 10.12
N LEU A 171 -1.23 -27.52 10.44
CA LEU A 171 -2.63 -27.89 10.74
C LEU A 171 -3.32 -28.50 9.52
N TYR A 172 -3.04 -27.96 8.34
CA TYR A 172 -3.69 -28.36 7.10
C TYR A 172 -2.85 -29.32 6.24
N LYS A 173 -1.65 -29.69 6.70
CA LYS A 173 -0.73 -30.63 6.03
C LYS A 173 -0.40 -30.18 4.60
N THR A 174 0.03 -28.94 4.46
CA THR A 174 0.41 -28.30 3.20
C THR A 174 1.73 -27.55 3.35
N ASP A 175 2.35 -27.19 2.25
CA ASP A 175 3.53 -26.32 2.12
C ASP A 175 3.18 -24.98 1.44
N LEU A 176 1.90 -24.59 1.51
CA LEU A 176 1.35 -23.44 0.81
C LEU A 176 2.05 -22.12 1.14
N PHE A 177 2.14 -21.77 2.43
CA PHE A 177 2.64 -20.46 2.83
C PHE A 177 4.15 -20.47 3.07
N PRO A 178 4.92 -19.58 2.41
CA PRO A 178 6.33 -19.44 2.70
C PRO A 178 6.53 -18.77 4.07
N GLU A 179 7.75 -18.88 4.60
CA GLU A 179 8.17 -18.14 5.78
C GLU A 179 8.87 -16.83 5.37
N PRO A 180 8.20 -15.66 5.50
CA PRO A 180 8.77 -14.40 5.03
C PRO A 180 10.04 -14.01 5.79
N GLN A 181 11.05 -13.58 5.04
CA GLN A 181 12.31 -13.06 5.55
C GLN A 181 12.28 -11.53 5.57
N ALA A 182 12.77 -10.94 6.66
CA ALA A 182 12.90 -9.49 6.75
C ALA A 182 14.07 -9.01 5.88
N LEU A 183 13.80 -8.08 4.97
CA LEU A 183 14.82 -7.32 4.27
C LEU A 183 15.03 -5.99 5.00
N LEU A 184 16.00 -5.98 5.90
CA LEU A 184 16.29 -4.81 6.73
C LEU A 184 16.87 -3.67 5.91
N GLY A 185 16.13 -2.57 5.84
CA GLY A 185 16.63 -1.31 5.27
C GLY A 185 17.30 -0.46 6.34
N ARG A 186 18.53 -0.01 6.09
CA ARG A 186 19.18 1.03 6.92
C ARG A 186 18.79 2.40 6.39
N PHE A 187 17.70 2.95 6.89
CA PHE A 187 17.25 4.27 6.51
C PHE A 187 17.63 5.27 7.61
N PRO A 188 18.36 6.37 7.28
CA PRO A 188 18.59 7.41 8.27
C PRO A 188 17.24 7.99 8.70
N MET A 189 17.02 8.05 10.01
CA MET A 189 15.84 8.72 10.55
C MET A 189 15.97 10.22 10.28
N VAL A 190 15.07 10.77 9.46
CA VAL A 190 15.03 12.21 9.17
C VAL A 190 14.21 12.89 10.27
N PRO A 191 14.82 13.73 11.13
CA PRO A 191 14.08 14.44 12.16
C PRO A 191 13.16 15.50 11.55
N GLY A 192 12.08 15.82 12.23
CA GLY A 192 11.27 17.00 11.94
C GLY A 192 12.09 18.28 12.13
N VAL A 193 11.56 19.41 11.64
CA VAL A 193 12.28 20.70 11.70
C VAL A 193 12.55 21.17 13.14
N ASP A 194 11.85 20.60 14.11
CA ASP A 194 12.00 20.85 15.55
C ASP A 194 12.89 19.82 16.28
N GLY A 195 13.46 18.85 15.57
CA GLY A 195 14.30 17.79 16.12
C GLY A 195 13.57 16.56 16.66
N ARG A 196 12.23 16.60 16.77
CA ARG A 196 11.42 15.43 17.13
C ARG A 196 11.27 14.51 15.93
N LYS A 197 10.66 13.32 16.12
CA LYS A 197 10.24 12.47 14.99
C LYS A 197 9.36 13.29 14.04
N MET A 198 9.67 13.24 12.75
CA MET A 198 8.85 13.90 11.73
C MET A 198 7.42 13.35 11.76
N SER A 199 6.44 14.23 11.90
CA SER A 199 5.02 13.89 11.94
C SER A 199 4.15 15.09 11.63
N LYS A 200 3.13 14.87 10.79
CA LYS A 200 2.07 15.85 10.48
C LYS A 200 1.37 16.39 11.72
N SER A 201 1.13 15.52 12.69
CA SER A 201 0.44 15.88 13.93
C SER A 201 1.21 16.91 14.76
N TYR A 202 2.53 17.00 14.56
CA TYR A 202 3.38 17.98 15.21
C TYR A 202 3.59 19.24 14.37
N GLY A 203 3.13 19.25 13.11
CA GLY A 203 3.36 20.34 12.16
C GLY A 203 4.84 20.58 11.89
N ASN A 204 5.68 19.54 12.02
CA ASN A 204 7.14 19.62 11.91
C ASN A 204 7.68 18.95 10.63
N ASP A 205 6.80 18.53 9.73
CA ASP A 205 7.12 17.75 8.55
C ASP A 205 7.26 18.58 7.28
N ILE A 206 8.04 18.06 6.34
CA ILE A 206 8.16 18.60 4.99
C ILE A 206 7.53 17.56 4.07
N ALA A 207 6.35 17.86 3.52
CA ALA A 207 5.68 16.99 2.56
C ALA A 207 6.56 16.77 1.32
N ILE A 208 6.55 15.58 0.73
CA ILE A 208 7.27 15.27 -0.51
C ILE A 208 6.71 16.14 -1.66
N SER A 209 5.41 16.41 -1.61
CA SER A 209 4.69 17.28 -2.54
C SER A 209 4.72 18.77 -2.16
N ALA A 210 5.49 19.18 -1.13
CA ALA A 210 5.55 20.56 -0.69
C ALA A 210 6.08 21.50 -1.79
N SER A 211 5.38 22.60 -2.02
CA SER A 211 5.84 23.68 -2.89
C SER A 211 7.17 24.28 -2.42
N SER A 212 7.89 24.95 -3.32
CA SER A 212 9.16 25.62 -3.00
C SER A 212 9.02 26.58 -1.80
N ASP A 213 7.89 27.28 -1.70
CA ASP A 213 7.61 28.19 -0.58
C ASP A 213 7.34 27.45 0.73
N GLU A 214 6.60 26.33 0.70
CA GLU A 214 6.42 25.46 1.87
C GLU A 214 7.75 24.89 2.36
N VAL A 215 8.60 24.39 1.46
CA VAL A 215 9.94 23.88 1.80
C VAL A 215 10.77 25.00 2.43
N ARG A 216 10.82 26.18 1.80
CA ARG A 216 11.55 27.34 2.33
C ARG A 216 11.09 27.74 3.71
N LYS A 217 9.76 27.79 3.94
CA LYS A 217 9.16 28.11 5.24
C LYS A 217 9.60 27.09 6.31
N MET A 218 9.52 25.81 6.00
CA MET A 218 9.87 24.75 6.95
C MET A 218 11.37 24.70 7.25
N VAL A 219 12.23 24.83 6.24
CA VAL A 219 13.69 24.89 6.42
C VAL A 219 14.08 26.13 7.25
N ASN A 220 13.44 27.28 7.01
CA ASN A 220 13.65 28.48 7.81
C ASN A 220 13.22 28.30 9.28
N ALA A 221 12.18 27.50 9.54
CA ALA A 221 11.71 27.18 10.88
C ALA A 221 12.60 26.17 11.63
N MET A 222 13.59 25.56 10.99
CA MET A 222 14.43 24.56 11.65
C MET A 222 15.12 25.09 12.90
N VAL A 223 15.05 24.32 13.98
CA VAL A 223 15.73 24.65 15.24
C VAL A 223 17.24 24.52 15.05
N THR A 224 17.95 25.61 15.30
CA THR A 224 19.42 25.66 15.31
C THR A 224 19.93 25.63 16.75
N ASP A 225 21.24 25.83 16.93
CA ASP A 225 21.84 25.97 18.25
C ASP A 225 21.23 27.16 19.04
N PRO A 226 20.52 26.92 20.16
CA PRO A 226 19.93 27.99 20.98
C PRO A 226 20.97 28.86 21.69
N ALA A 227 22.20 28.34 21.90
CA ALA A 227 23.27 29.08 22.54
C ALA A 227 23.92 30.11 21.61
N ARG A 228 23.66 30.00 20.29
CA ARG A 228 24.21 30.89 19.27
C ARG A 228 23.28 32.07 19.02
N ILE A 229 23.51 33.17 19.71
CA ILE A 229 22.63 34.35 19.67
C ILE A 229 23.02 35.27 18.51
N HIS A 230 24.31 35.45 18.27
CA HIS A 230 24.86 36.28 17.21
C HIS A 230 25.54 35.47 16.11
N LYS A 231 25.67 36.07 14.92
CA LYS A 231 26.29 35.41 13.76
C LYS A 231 27.74 35.01 14.05
N ASP A 232 28.47 35.84 14.79
CA ASP A 232 29.89 35.66 15.06
C ASP A 232 30.15 34.83 16.34
N ASP A 233 29.08 34.33 16.98
CA ASP A 233 29.21 33.35 18.06
C ASP A 233 29.55 31.97 17.47
N PRO A 234 30.52 31.24 18.06
CA PRO A 234 30.77 29.84 17.75
C PRO A 234 29.50 29.00 17.88
N GLY A 235 29.22 28.16 16.89
CA GLY A 235 28.07 27.25 16.92
C GLY A 235 28.44 25.84 17.37
N HIS A 236 27.43 25.11 17.87
CA HIS A 236 27.52 23.70 18.25
C HIS A 236 26.74 22.83 17.24
N PRO A 237 27.40 22.20 16.25
CA PRO A 237 26.72 21.38 15.24
C PRO A 237 25.90 20.23 15.84
N ASP A 238 26.36 19.63 16.93
CA ASP A 238 25.79 18.43 17.53
C ASP A 238 24.36 18.61 18.05
N VAL A 239 23.95 19.85 18.34
CA VAL A 239 22.60 20.22 18.82
C VAL A 239 21.75 20.92 17.74
N CYS A 240 22.28 21.06 16.52
CA CYS A 240 21.66 21.83 15.44
C CYS A 240 20.94 20.91 14.45
N ILE A 241 19.62 21.10 14.25
CA ILE A 241 18.84 20.27 13.32
C ILE A 241 19.27 20.50 11.88
N VAL A 242 19.66 21.72 11.53
CA VAL A 242 20.20 22.03 10.19
C VAL A 242 21.48 21.23 9.93
N HIS A 243 22.34 21.04 10.93
CA HIS A 243 23.52 20.20 10.79
C HIS A 243 23.15 18.72 10.59
N LYS A 244 22.12 18.21 11.28
CA LYS A 244 21.60 16.85 11.03
C LYS A 244 21.13 16.66 9.59
N TYR A 245 20.50 17.67 8.99
CA TYR A 245 20.14 17.64 7.58
C TYR A 245 21.38 17.69 6.66
N GLN A 246 22.43 18.44 7.03
CA GLN A 246 23.70 18.42 6.30
C GLN A 246 24.36 17.02 6.34
N GLU A 247 24.26 16.32 7.48
CA GLU A 247 24.73 14.94 7.63
C GLU A 247 24.05 13.97 6.67
N ILE A 248 22.72 14.13 6.51
CA ILE A 248 21.89 13.24 5.68
C ILE A 248 22.05 13.55 4.20
N TYR A 249 21.99 14.83 3.81
CA TYR A 249 21.87 15.23 2.41
C TYR A 249 23.14 15.82 1.79
N ASN A 250 24.13 16.21 2.59
CA ASN A 250 25.31 16.93 2.12
C ASN A 250 26.63 16.40 2.74
N ASN A 251 26.72 15.07 2.85
CA ASN A 251 27.85 14.38 3.48
C ASN A 251 29.24 14.83 2.97
N PRO A 252 29.48 15.05 1.66
CA PRO A 252 30.81 15.44 1.18
C PRO A 252 31.32 16.79 1.70
N LEU A 253 30.44 17.70 2.11
CA LEU A 253 30.80 19.03 2.62
C LEU A 253 30.78 19.13 4.15
N LEU A 254 30.44 18.04 4.84
CA LEU A 254 30.12 18.06 6.27
C LEU A 254 31.28 18.57 7.14
N ASP A 255 32.51 18.12 6.89
CA ASP A 255 33.70 18.53 7.64
C ASP A 255 33.96 20.04 7.54
N TYR A 256 33.77 20.59 6.33
CA TYR A 256 33.87 22.03 6.10
C TYR A 256 32.76 22.78 6.84
N VAL A 257 31.52 22.32 6.73
CA VAL A 257 30.36 22.91 7.43
C VAL A 257 30.58 22.93 8.95
N GLN A 258 31.09 21.85 9.53
CA GLN A 258 31.36 21.74 10.96
C GLN A 258 32.47 22.69 11.41
N LYS A 259 33.59 22.76 10.68
CA LYS A 259 34.70 23.67 10.98
C LYS A 259 34.24 25.13 10.93
N ALA A 260 33.56 25.52 9.85
CA ALA A 260 33.06 26.88 9.68
C ALA A 260 31.98 27.24 10.71
N CYS A 261 31.16 26.29 11.16
CA CYS A 261 30.17 26.51 12.21
C CYS A 261 30.84 26.74 13.58
N ARG A 262 31.81 25.88 13.95
CA ARG A 262 32.55 25.99 15.21
C ARG A 262 33.46 27.22 15.25
N GLY A 263 34.01 27.64 14.11
CA GLY A 263 34.85 28.83 13.98
C GLY A 263 34.08 30.15 13.81
N ALA A 264 32.75 30.13 13.83
CA ALA A 264 31.88 31.28 13.55
C ALA A 264 32.06 31.92 12.15
N GLU A 265 32.61 31.16 11.19
CA GLU A 265 32.88 31.60 9.82
C GLU A 265 31.62 31.55 8.93
N ARG A 266 30.57 30.82 9.34
CA ARG A 266 29.28 30.74 8.62
C ARG A 266 28.07 31.04 9.49
N GLY A 267 27.09 31.76 8.97
CA GLY A 267 25.81 32.00 9.66
C GLY A 267 24.79 30.86 9.51
N CYS A 268 23.88 30.72 10.48
CA CYS A 268 22.80 29.72 10.43
C CYS A 268 21.86 29.91 9.22
N VAL A 269 21.60 31.15 8.80
CA VAL A 269 20.74 31.45 7.64
C VAL A 269 21.34 30.91 6.34
N ALA A 270 22.65 31.08 6.15
CA ALA A 270 23.33 30.52 4.98
C ALA A 270 23.27 28.97 4.98
N CYS A 271 23.41 28.35 6.16
CA CYS A 271 23.28 26.90 6.31
C CYS A 271 21.88 26.39 5.99
N LYS A 272 20.85 27.13 6.39
CA LYS A 272 19.46 26.84 6.01
C LYS A 272 19.24 27.01 4.52
N GLN A 273 19.81 28.03 3.90
CA GLN A 273 19.68 28.25 2.46
C GLN A 273 20.31 27.10 1.64
N GLU A 274 21.48 26.59 2.03
CA GLU A 274 22.08 25.41 1.40
C GLU A 274 21.18 24.17 1.54
N ILE A 275 20.61 23.92 2.73
CA ILE A 275 19.69 22.79 2.92
C ILE A 275 18.41 22.96 2.10
N TYR A 276 17.88 24.18 2.00
CA TYR A 276 16.75 24.45 1.13
C TYR A 276 17.06 24.09 -0.32
N GLU A 277 18.23 24.48 -0.84
CA GLU A 277 18.62 24.18 -2.23
C GLU A 277 18.72 22.67 -2.48
N VAL A 278 19.34 21.93 -1.55
CA VAL A 278 19.46 20.47 -1.68
C VAL A 278 18.11 19.77 -1.60
N VAL A 279 17.25 20.15 -0.65
CA VAL A 279 15.90 19.58 -0.54
C VAL A 279 15.06 19.95 -1.76
N GLU A 280 15.22 21.16 -2.30
CA GLU A 280 14.53 21.60 -3.50
C GLU A 280 14.96 20.82 -4.74
N GLU A 281 16.27 20.62 -4.93
CA GLU A 281 16.81 19.81 -6.03
C GLU A 281 16.27 18.37 -5.98
N MET A 282 16.19 17.79 -4.77
CA MET A 282 15.64 16.46 -4.54
C MET A 282 14.13 16.38 -4.82
N LEU A 283 13.34 17.35 -4.35
CA LEU A 283 11.88 17.31 -4.46
C LEU A 283 11.35 17.78 -5.83
N ASN A 284 12.08 18.62 -6.54
CA ASN A 284 11.64 19.15 -7.83
C ASN A 284 11.27 18.06 -8.87
N PRO A 285 12.11 17.04 -9.17
CA PRO A 285 11.74 15.99 -10.12
C PRO A 285 10.54 15.16 -9.63
N ILE A 286 10.37 14.99 -8.31
CA ILE A 286 9.22 14.30 -7.73
C ILE A 286 7.95 15.12 -7.97
N ARG A 287 7.96 16.42 -7.71
CA ARG A 287 6.82 17.31 -7.98
C ARG A 287 6.44 17.36 -9.46
N GLN A 288 7.41 17.35 -10.36
CA GLN A 288 7.15 17.30 -11.80
C GLN A 288 6.44 16.00 -12.20
N ARG A 289 6.93 14.84 -11.73
CA ARG A 289 6.25 13.55 -11.94
C ARG A 289 4.86 13.52 -11.31
N ARG A 290 4.72 14.06 -10.11
CA ARG A 290 3.43 14.14 -9.42
C ARG A 290 2.40 14.95 -10.20
N ALA A 291 2.79 16.12 -10.72
CA ALA A 291 1.91 16.97 -11.52
C ALA A 291 1.37 16.24 -12.76
N HIS A 292 2.21 15.42 -13.41
CA HIS A 292 1.77 14.56 -14.50
C HIS A 292 0.64 13.60 -14.07
N PHE A 293 0.78 12.92 -12.94
CA PHE A 293 -0.26 12.02 -12.43
C PHE A 293 -1.50 12.76 -11.88
N GLU A 294 -1.36 13.97 -11.33
CA GLU A 294 -2.48 14.78 -10.87
C GLU A 294 -3.37 15.27 -12.02
N THR A 295 -2.78 15.55 -13.19
CA THR A 295 -3.53 15.94 -14.39
C THR A 295 -4.28 14.80 -15.06
N ASN A 296 -3.84 13.55 -14.83
CA ASN A 296 -4.59 12.37 -15.24
C ASN A 296 -5.70 12.12 -14.22
N SER A 297 -6.95 12.00 -14.68
CA SER A 297 -8.09 11.88 -13.76
C SER A 297 -7.88 10.70 -12.80
N TYR A 298 -8.26 10.88 -11.53
CA TYR A 298 -8.16 9.81 -10.53
C TYR A 298 -8.88 8.54 -10.97
N ASP A 299 -9.92 8.63 -11.80
CA ASP A 299 -10.59 7.48 -12.40
C ASP A 299 -9.71 6.74 -13.42
N ALA A 300 -8.89 7.45 -14.20
CA ALA A 300 -7.89 6.84 -15.07
C ALA A 300 -6.77 6.18 -14.26
N LEU A 301 -6.30 6.82 -13.18
CA LEU A 301 -5.37 6.22 -12.22
C LEU A 301 -5.96 4.99 -11.53
N ARG A 302 -7.23 5.04 -11.14
CA ARG A 302 -7.96 3.90 -10.57
C ARG A 302 -8.09 2.77 -11.58
N GLY A 303 -8.27 3.09 -12.86
CA GLY A 303 -8.18 2.15 -13.98
C GLY A 303 -6.81 1.48 -14.05
N TYR A 304 -5.72 2.24 -13.93
CA TYR A 304 -4.35 1.70 -13.86
C TYR A 304 -4.10 0.82 -12.62
N LEU A 305 -4.63 1.21 -11.45
CA LEU A 305 -4.55 0.43 -10.19
C LEU A 305 -5.46 -0.82 -10.22
N LEU A 306 -6.54 -0.81 -11.01
CA LEU A 306 -7.49 -1.93 -11.16
C LEU A 306 -7.17 -2.84 -12.36
N GLN A 307 -6.47 -2.38 -13.39
CA GLN A 307 -6.10 -3.20 -14.55
C GLN A 307 -5.16 -4.37 -14.17
N LEU A 308 -4.47 -4.28 -13.03
CA LEU A 308 -3.70 -5.40 -12.46
C LEU A 308 -4.56 -6.45 -11.74
N LYS A 309 -5.88 -6.21 -11.54
CA LYS A 309 -6.80 -7.24 -11.04
C LYS A 309 -7.00 -8.39 -12.02
N GLU A 310 -6.81 -8.19 -13.32
CA GLU A 310 -7.11 -9.22 -14.31
C GLU A 310 -5.90 -10.05 -14.73
N ALA A 311 -4.69 -9.49 -14.68
CA ALA A 311 -3.50 -10.15 -15.25
C ALA A 311 -2.65 -10.96 -14.25
N ASP A 312 -2.41 -10.46 -13.02
CA ASP A 312 -1.43 -11.09 -12.11
C ASP A 312 -1.97 -11.36 -10.70
N ALA A 313 -2.72 -10.42 -10.10
CA ALA A 313 -3.15 -10.58 -8.73
C ALA A 313 -4.28 -11.62 -8.61
N ALA A 314 -5.36 -11.58 -9.41
CA ALA A 314 -6.46 -12.55 -9.27
C ALA A 314 -6.17 -13.93 -9.89
N GLY A 315 -5.24 -14.01 -10.84
CA GLY A 315 -4.76 -15.28 -11.40
C GLY A 315 -3.98 -16.07 -10.35
N GLU A 316 -3.03 -15.43 -9.67
CA GLU A 316 -2.25 -16.09 -8.61
C GLU A 316 -2.95 -16.07 -7.24
N THR A 317 -3.56 -14.98 -6.75
CA THR A 317 -4.22 -14.99 -5.42
C THR A 317 -5.57 -15.73 -5.41
N GLY A 318 -6.34 -15.59 -6.50
CA GLY A 318 -7.58 -16.32 -6.71
C GLY A 318 -7.29 -17.81 -6.83
N GLU A 319 -6.36 -18.23 -7.70
CA GLU A 319 -5.96 -19.64 -7.75
C GLU A 319 -5.20 -20.09 -6.50
N THR A 320 -4.40 -19.28 -5.81
CA THR A 320 -3.65 -19.75 -4.62
C THR A 320 -4.61 -20.02 -3.44
N VAL A 321 -5.59 -19.15 -3.21
CA VAL A 321 -6.64 -19.37 -2.21
C VAL A 321 -7.66 -20.43 -2.69
N GLU A 322 -8.01 -20.47 -3.98
CA GLU A 322 -9.03 -21.38 -4.52
C GLU A 322 -8.51 -22.72 -5.06
N ARG A 323 -7.21 -22.95 -5.21
CA ARG A 323 -6.61 -24.19 -5.75
C ARG A 323 -5.80 -24.92 -4.68
N ASN A 324 -5.10 -24.19 -3.79
CA ASN A 324 -4.27 -24.80 -2.75
C ASN A 324 -4.91 -24.77 -1.35
N ALA A 325 -5.74 -23.77 -1.04
CA ALA A 325 -6.58 -23.82 0.15
C ALA A 325 -7.97 -24.45 -0.11
N ASP A 326 -8.33 -24.76 -1.35
CA ASP A 326 -9.59 -25.43 -1.73
C ASP A 326 -9.90 -26.75 -1.03
N PRO A 327 -8.92 -27.63 -0.70
CA PRO A 327 -9.23 -28.85 0.06
C PRO A 327 -9.77 -28.55 1.47
N VAL A 328 -9.50 -27.34 1.99
CA VAL A 328 -9.82 -26.87 3.34
C VAL A 328 -10.95 -25.85 3.32
N ILE A 329 -10.79 -24.77 2.54
CA ILE A 329 -11.74 -23.65 2.32
C ILE A 329 -12.88 -24.06 1.40
N GLY A 330 -12.63 -24.87 0.37
CA GLY A 330 -13.65 -25.36 -0.57
C GLY A 330 -14.72 -26.23 0.10
N LYS A 331 -14.37 -26.95 1.18
CA LYS A 331 -15.35 -27.66 2.03
C LYS A 331 -16.28 -26.72 2.80
N PHE A 332 -15.81 -25.53 3.17
CA PHE A 332 -16.64 -24.48 3.77
C PHE A 332 -17.46 -23.72 2.72
N LYS A 333 -16.90 -23.45 1.53
CA LYS A 333 -17.61 -22.79 0.40
C LYS A 333 -18.70 -23.66 -0.24
N GLN A 334 -18.65 -24.99 -0.10
CA GLN A 334 -19.74 -25.89 -0.52
C GLN A 334 -21.08 -25.60 0.19
N PHE A 335 -21.06 -24.93 1.34
CA PHE A 335 -22.28 -24.55 2.07
C PHE A 335 -22.94 -23.26 1.54
N THR A 336 -22.25 -22.47 0.71
CA THR A 336 -22.73 -21.16 0.18
C THR A 336 -22.63 -21.15 -1.35
N GLY A 337 -23.51 -21.91 -2.00
CA GLY A 337 -23.46 -22.16 -3.45
C GLY A 337 -23.36 -20.90 -4.33
N THR A 338 -22.22 -20.73 -5.00
CA THR A 338 -22.02 -19.74 -6.11
C THR A 338 -20.96 -20.18 -7.14
N ARG A 339 -20.38 -21.38 -7.02
CA ARG A 339 -19.16 -21.77 -7.78
C ARG A 339 -19.39 -22.07 -9.27
N ARG A 340 -20.61 -22.39 -9.70
CA ARG A 340 -20.86 -22.82 -11.09
C ARG A 340 -21.13 -21.68 -12.08
N GLU A 341 -21.49 -20.50 -11.58
CA GLU A 341 -21.97 -19.39 -12.42
C GLU A 341 -20.86 -18.38 -12.76
N LYS A 342 -19.85 -18.20 -11.90
CA LYS A 342 -18.74 -17.28 -12.16
C LYS A 342 -17.74 -17.77 -13.21
N ASN A 343 -17.44 -19.08 -13.23
CA ASN A 343 -16.52 -19.65 -14.22
C ASN A 343 -17.13 -19.63 -15.63
N TYR A 344 -18.43 -19.89 -15.75
CA TYR A 344 -19.17 -19.83 -17.02
C TYR A 344 -19.19 -18.42 -17.63
N LEU A 345 -19.24 -17.38 -16.79
CA LEU A 345 -19.23 -15.99 -17.25
C LEU A 345 -17.83 -15.46 -17.62
N ARG A 346 -16.77 -16.15 -17.19
CA ARG A 346 -15.37 -15.83 -17.50
C ARG A 346 -14.97 -16.40 -18.87
N GLU A 347 -15.33 -17.66 -19.14
CA GLU A 347 -15.08 -18.32 -20.43
C GLU A 347 -15.74 -17.55 -21.59
N ILE A 348 -17.02 -17.19 -21.43
CA ILE A 348 -17.76 -16.43 -22.47
C ILE A 348 -17.18 -15.03 -22.70
N GLY A 349 -16.64 -14.38 -21.66
CA GLY A 349 -16.09 -13.03 -21.78
C GLY A 349 -14.80 -12.99 -22.61
N GLN A 350 -13.99 -14.04 -22.50
CA GLN A 350 -12.75 -14.17 -23.26
C GLN A 350 -13.04 -14.49 -24.73
N ASP A 351 -13.99 -15.38 -25.00
CA ASP A 351 -14.40 -15.75 -26.37
C ASP A 351 -14.91 -14.53 -27.17
N ILE A 352 -15.69 -13.64 -26.54
CA ILE A 352 -16.21 -12.41 -27.18
C ILE A 352 -15.09 -11.42 -27.51
N ILE A 353 -14.09 -11.29 -26.64
CA ILE A 353 -12.93 -10.42 -26.88
C ILE A 353 -12.09 -10.98 -28.01
N ASP A 354 -11.85 -12.29 -28.02
CA ASP A 354 -11.08 -12.96 -29.05
C ASP A 354 -11.78 -12.87 -30.42
N ASP A 355 -13.12 -13.02 -30.46
CA ASP A 355 -13.92 -12.82 -31.67
C ASP A 355 -13.89 -11.37 -32.19
N TYR A 356 -13.96 -10.38 -31.29
CA TYR A 356 -13.84 -8.97 -31.70
C TYR A 356 -12.45 -8.65 -32.25
N LEU A 357 -11.39 -9.16 -31.59
CA LEU A 357 -10.01 -8.97 -32.04
C LEU A 357 -9.71 -9.71 -33.36
N GLN A 358 -10.40 -10.81 -33.63
CA GLN A 358 -10.34 -11.53 -34.90
C GLN A 358 -11.24 -10.91 -35.98
N GLY A 359 -12.04 -9.89 -35.65
CA GLY A 359 -12.94 -9.21 -36.57
C GLY A 359 -14.17 -10.02 -36.96
N THR A 360 -14.47 -11.12 -36.24
CA THR A 360 -15.64 -11.97 -36.49
C THR A 360 -16.94 -11.35 -35.96
N ILE A 361 -16.85 -10.40 -35.03
CA ILE A 361 -17.99 -9.62 -34.53
C ILE A 361 -17.67 -8.12 -34.49
N SER A 362 -18.69 -7.26 -34.63
CA SER A 362 -18.51 -5.81 -34.57
C SER A 362 -18.62 -5.27 -33.14
N MET A 363 -18.10 -4.07 -32.87
CA MET A 363 -18.23 -3.42 -31.55
C MET A 363 -19.69 -3.23 -31.12
N ARG A 364 -20.61 -3.10 -32.09
CA ARG A 364 -22.05 -3.03 -31.81
C ARG A 364 -22.59 -4.36 -31.30
N ASP A 365 -22.13 -5.47 -31.87
CA ASP A 365 -22.49 -6.81 -31.42
C ASP A 365 -21.92 -7.08 -30.00
N VAL A 366 -20.70 -6.62 -29.72
CA VAL A 366 -20.10 -6.68 -28.36
C VAL A 366 -20.97 -5.93 -27.34
N LEU A 367 -21.44 -4.73 -27.68
CA LEU A 367 -22.29 -3.92 -26.81
C LEU A 367 -23.67 -4.57 -26.57
N ASP A 368 -24.30 -5.11 -27.62
CA ASP A 368 -25.60 -5.79 -27.49
C ASP A 368 -25.49 -7.08 -26.64
N ILE A 369 -24.36 -7.80 -26.73
CA ILE A 369 -24.08 -8.98 -25.88
C ILE A 369 -23.83 -8.58 -24.42
N LEU A 370 -23.12 -7.47 -24.19
CA LEU A 370 -22.86 -6.94 -22.85
C LEU A 370 -24.13 -6.40 -22.18
N ASP A 371 -25.04 -5.77 -22.93
CA ASP A 371 -26.34 -5.33 -22.42
C ASP A 371 -27.24 -6.52 -22.04
N ALA A 372 -27.29 -7.56 -22.87
CA ALA A 372 -27.99 -8.81 -22.52
C ALA A 372 -27.39 -9.50 -21.27
N ARG A 373 -26.09 -9.32 -21.03
CA ARG A 373 -25.35 -9.86 -19.87
C ARG A 373 -25.65 -9.07 -18.59
N MET A 374 -25.76 -7.74 -18.68
CA MET A 374 -26.18 -6.88 -17.56
C MET A 374 -27.57 -7.26 -17.05
N ASP A 375 -28.50 -7.59 -17.95
CA ASP A 375 -29.83 -8.09 -17.58
C ASP A 375 -29.79 -9.47 -16.89
N LEU A 376 -28.90 -10.37 -17.32
CA LEU A 376 -28.72 -11.68 -16.69
C LEU A 376 -28.11 -11.59 -15.27
N VAL A 377 -27.11 -10.72 -15.11
CA VAL A 377 -26.48 -10.44 -13.80
C VAL A 377 -27.48 -9.81 -12.84
N ASN A 378 -28.30 -8.86 -13.32
CA ASN A 378 -29.39 -8.28 -12.53
C ASN A 378 -30.47 -9.31 -12.15
N LEU A 379 -30.74 -10.30 -13.01
CA LEU A 379 -31.68 -11.39 -12.74
C LEU A 379 -31.20 -12.37 -11.66
N ILE A 380 -29.91 -12.71 -11.66
CA ILE A 380 -29.27 -13.60 -10.67
C ILE A 380 -29.23 -12.93 -9.29
N LEU A 381 -29.03 -11.61 -9.25
CA LEU A 381 -28.92 -10.85 -8.00
C LEU A 381 -30.27 -10.57 -7.33
N LEU A 382 -31.41 -10.64 -8.04
CA LEU A 382 -32.65 -10.05 -7.51
C LEU A 382 -33.74 -10.99 -6.95
N LYS A 383 -34.03 -12.23 -7.40
CA LYS A 383 -35.12 -13.06 -6.78
C LYS A 383 -34.96 -14.58 -6.89
N GLY A 384 -35.50 -15.27 -5.88
CA GLY A 384 -35.41 -16.72 -5.63
C GLY A 384 -35.66 -17.69 -6.80
N ARG A 385 -35.09 -18.89 -6.63
CA ARG A 385 -34.69 -19.94 -7.60
C ARG A 385 -35.67 -20.32 -8.72
N ASP A 386 -36.97 -20.08 -8.60
CA ASP A 386 -37.95 -20.65 -9.55
C ASP A 386 -38.41 -19.68 -10.65
N ARG A 387 -38.39 -18.36 -10.43
CA ARG A 387 -38.69 -17.38 -11.50
C ARG A 387 -37.46 -17.03 -12.35
N ALA A 388 -36.26 -17.14 -11.77
CA ALA A 388 -35.00 -16.89 -12.47
C ALA A 388 -34.70 -17.94 -13.55
N LYS A 389 -35.07 -19.21 -13.32
CA LYS A 389 -34.84 -20.30 -14.30
C LYS A 389 -35.64 -20.14 -15.60
N VAL A 390 -36.89 -19.68 -15.52
CA VAL A 390 -37.75 -19.50 -16.70
C VAL A 390 -37.23 -18.35 -17.57
N ARG A 391 -36.86 -17.22 -16.97
CA ARG A 391 -36.29 -16.07 -17.70
C ARG A 391 -34.86 -16.29 -18.18
N ALA A 392 -34.03 -17.01 -17.41
CA ALA A 392 -32.68 -17.38 -17.87
C ALA A 392 -32.73 -18.31 -19.09
N ALA A 393 -33.72 -19.19 -19.18
CA ALA A 393 -33.97 -20.02 -20.36
C ALA A 393 -34.40 -19.18 -21.57
N GLU A 394 -35.27 -18.17 -21.38
CA GLU A 394 -35.66 -17.22 -22.43
C GLU A 394 -34.48 -16.36 -22.93
N THR A 395 -33.63 -15.86 -22.02
CA THR A 395 -32.43 -15.09 -22.39
C THR A 395 -31.39 -15.97 -23.08
N THR A 396 -31.16 -17.20 -22.62
CA THR A 396 -30.25 -18.16 -23.27
C THR A 396 -30.76 -18.55 -24.65
N ALA A 397 -32.09 -18.67 -24.83
CA ALA A 397 -32.71 -18.91 -26.13
C ALA A 397 -32.51 -17.73 -27.08
N LYS A 398 -32.65 -16.48 -26.61
CA LYS A 398 -32.36 -15.27 -27.39
C LYS A 398 -30.88 -15.15 -27.79
N VAL A 399 -29.95 -15.42 -26.88
CA VAL A 399 -28.52 -15.43 -27.20
C VAL A 399 -28.21 -16.51 -28.23
N ARG A 400 -28.81 -17.71 -28.10
CA ARG A 400 -28.68 -18.76 -29.12
C ARG A 400 -29.34 -18.40 -30.46
N GLU A 401 -30.45 -17.68 -30.45
CA GLU A 401 -31.14 -17.20 -31.66
C GLU A 401 -30.28 -16.17 -32.42
N VAL A 402 -29.64 -15.24 -31.70
CA VAL A 402 -28.67 -14.30 -32.27
C VAL A 402 -27.44 -15.03 -32.84
N MET A 403 -26.94 -16.05 -32.14
CA MET A 403 -25.78 -16.85 -32.58
C MET A 403 -26.10 -17.81 -33.73
N ASN A 404 -27.32 -18.37 -33.82
CA ASN A 404 -27.73 -19.31 -34.88
C ASN A 404 -28.27 -18.65 -36.14
N LEU A 405 -28.58 -17.34 -36.15
CA LEU A 405 -29.04 -16.63 -37.35
C LEU A 405 -27.91 -16.31 -38.35
N ARG A 406 -26.66 -16.74 -38.09
CA ARG A 406 -25.49 -16.43 -38.93
C ARG A 406 -24.61 -17.63 -39.32
N TYR A 407 -25.09 -18.86 -39.11
CA TYR A 407 -24.49 -20.08 -39.71
C TYR A 407 -25.30 -20.59 -40.89
#